data_AF-A0A942MLW1-F1
#
_entry.id   AF-A0A942MLW1-F1
#
_cell.length_a   1.000
_cell.length_b   1.000
_cell.length_c   1.000
_cell.angle_alpha   90.00
_cell.angle_beta   90.00
_cell.angle_gamma   90.00
#
_symmetry.space_group_name_H-M   'P 1'
#
loop_
_entity.id
_entity.type
_entity.pdbx_description
1 polymer ?
#
loop_
_entity_poly.entity_id
_entity_poly.type
_entity_poly.pdbx_seq_one_letter_code
_entity_poly.pdbx_strand_id
1 'polypeptide(L)'
;MKILTADDTDTARIGADFILIGGLTLFGDGQADNKTLYFQFLKKHYPQLVSRYEKIYNSYSPSWQYENDLRVRAKRIYVKHKIRNSIL
;
A
#
# COMPACT_ATOMS: atom_id res chain seq x y z
N MET A 1 -8.79 -12.12 -4.87
CA MET A 1 -7.71 -11.11 -4.92
C MET A 1 -6.93 -11.19 -3.61
N LYS A 2 -5.70 -11.71 -3.61
CA LYS A 2 -4.86 -11.78 -2.40
C LYS A 2 -4.11 -10.46 -2.27
N ILE A 3 -4.47 -9.65 -1.28
CA ILE A 3 -3.70 -8.46 -0.90
C ILE A 3 -2.57 -8.96 -0.02
N LEU A 4 -1.36 -8.99 -0.57
CA LEU A 4 -0.16 -9.45 0.14
C LEU A 4 0.63 -8.22 0.55
N THR A 5 1.01 -8.15 1.82
CA THR A 5 2.04 -7.23 2.27
C THR A 5 3.34 -7.69 1.63
N ALA A 6 3.94 -6.85 0.79
CA ALA A 6 5.17 -7.18 0.07
C ALA A 6 6.34 -7.32 1.05
N ASP A 7 6.46 -8.50 1.65
CA ASP A 7 7.73 -9.01 2.12
C ASP A 7 8.43 -9.76 0.97
N ASP A 8 9.76 -9.81 1.02
CA ASP A 8 10.59 -10.50 0.02
C ASP A 8 10.23 -11.99 -0.07
N THR A 9 9.63 -12.57 0.98
CA THR A 9 9.37 -14.00 1.14
C THR A 9 8.12 -14.48 0.42
N ASP A 10 7.04 -13.70 0.36
CA ASP A 10 5.79 -14.15 -0.27
C ASP A 10 5.84 -14.05 -1.80
N THR A 11 6.52 -13.04 -2.35
CA THR A 11 6.50 -12.79 -3.80
C THR A 11 7.08 -13.96 -4.61
N ALA A 12 8.19 -14.55 -4.14
CA ALA A 12 8.83 -15.69 -4.78
C ALA A 12 7.99 -16.98 -4.69
N ARG A 13 7.18 -17.11 -3.64
CA ARG A 13 6.45 -18.33 -3.31
C ARG A 13 5.16 -18.51 -4.12
N ILE A 14 4.68 -17.43 -4.72
CA ILE A 14 3.32 -17.35 -5.28
C ILE A 14 3.32 -17.41 -6.82
N GLY A 15 4.51 -17.41 -7.46
CA GLY A 15 4.61 -17.49 -8.91
C GLY A 15 4.01 -16.27 -9.61
N ALA A 16 4.16 -15.08 -9.03
CA ALA A 16 3.59 -13.86 -9.60
C ALA A 16 4.29 -13.45 -10.90
N ASP A 17 3.52 -13.20 -11.97
CA ASP A 17 4.03 -12.75 -13.27
C ASP A 17 4.44 -11.27 -13.32
N PHE A 18 3.82 -10.45 -12.46
CA PHE A 18 4.07 -9.03 -12.35
C PHE A 18 3.78 -8.49 -10.93
N ILE A 19 4.39 -7.37 -10.58
CA ILE A 19 4.16 -6.63 -9.33
C ILE A 19 3.69 -5.22 -9.67
N LEU A 20 2.54 -4.83 -9.12
CA LEU A 20 2.03 -3.46 -9.16
C LEU A 20 2.03 -2.88 -7.76
N ILE A 21 2.48 -1.63 -7.66
CA ILE A 21 2.49 -0.89 -6.40
C ILE A 21 1.79 0.45 -6.59
N GLY A 22 1.08 0.87 -5.55
CA GLY A 22 0.38 2.15 -5.52
C GLY A 22 0.03 2.53 -4.08
N GLY A 23 0.02 3.83 -3.81
CA GLY A 23 -0.62 4.36 -2.60
C GLY A 23 -2.14 4.24 -2.71
N LEU A 24 -2.83 4.27 -1.57
CA LEU A 24 -4.28 4.46 -1.57
C LEU A 24 -4.60 5.93 -1.80
N THR A 25 -5.81 6.21 -2.27
CA THR A 25 -6.38 7.57 -2.28
C THR A 25 -7.54 7.59 -1.30
N LEU A 26 -7.37 8.32 -0.20
CA LEU A 26 -8.34 8.44 0.88
C LEU A 26 -8.99 9.82 0.83
N PHE A 27 -10.16 9.90 0.21
CA PHE A 27 -10.90 11.12 -0.03
C PHE A 27 -12.02 11.34 1.01
N GLY A 28 -12.30 12.61 1.28
CA GLY A 28 -13.46 13.07 2.04
C GLY A 28 -13.38 12.85 3.55
N ASP A 29 -14.26 13.50 4.30
CA ASP A 29 -14.37 13.38 5.77
C ASP A 29 -15.84 13.13 6.21
N GLY A 30 -16.74 12.90 5.26
CA GLY A 30 -18.12 12.51 5.49
C GLY A 30 -18.25 11.08 6.00
N GLN A 31 -19.42 10.74 6.56
CA GLN A 31 -19.65 9.45 7.23
C GLN A 31 -19.47 8.24 6.29
N ALA A 32 -19.82 8.39 5.02
CA ALA A 32 -19.70 7.35 4.00
C ALA A 32 -18.45 7.49 3.12
N ASP A 33 -17.60 8.48 3.38
CA ASP A 33 -16.40 8.71 2.59
C ASP A 33 -15.35 7.64 2.89
N ASN A 34 -14.55 7.29 1.87
CA ASN A 34 -13.65 6.15 1.95
C ASN A 34 -12.56 6.33 3.03
N LYS A 35 -12.08 7.57 3.28
CA LYS A 35 -11.13 7.88 4.35
C LYS A 35 -11.73 7.60 5.72
N THR A 36 -12.96 8.07 5.96
CA THR A 36 -13.69 7.83 7.21
C THR A 36 -13.87 6.34 7.47
N LEU A 37 -14.37 5.59 6.48
CA LEU A 37 -14.57 4.15 6.59
C LEU A 37 -13.24 3.40 6.82
N TYR A 38 -12.17 3.81 6.14
CA TYR A 38 -10.84 3.24 6.30
C TYR A 38 -10.30 3.43 7.72
N PHE A 39 -10.40 4.64 8.29
CA PHE A 39 -9.97 4.91 9.66
C PHE A 39 -10.86 4.23 10.71
N GLN A 40 -12.16 4.08 10.47
CA GLN A 40 -13.03 3.28 11.34
C GLN A 40 -12.59 1.81 11.37
N PHE A 41 -12.29 1.24 10.21
CA PHE A 41 -11.74 -0.12 10.11
C PHE A 41 -10.42 -0.25 10.88
N LEU A 42 -9.48 0.69 10.69
CA LEU A 42 -8.22 0.70 11.43
C LEU A 42 -8.44 0.80 12.94
N LYS A 43 -9.31 1.71 13.41
CA LYS A 43 -9.61 1.86 14.84
C LYS A 43 -10.17 0.57 15.45
N LYS A 44 -11.02 -0.15 14.70
CA LYS A 44 -11.66 -1.39 15.17
C LYS A 44 -10.72 -2.59 15.20
N HIS A 45 -9.87 -2.74 14.19
CA HIS A 45 -9.10 -3.97 14.00
C HIS A 45 -7.59 -3.82 14.25
N TYR A 46 -7.05 -2.62 14.04
CA TYR A 46 -5.61 -2.33 14.12
C TYR A 46 -5.34 -0.95 14.75
N PRO A 47 -5.81 -0.69 15.98
CA PRO A 47 -5.73 0.63 16.61
C PRO A 47 -4.31 1.20 16.69
N GLN A 48 -3.30 0.34 16.81
CA GLN A 48 -1.88 0.70 16.80
C GLN A 48 -1.40 1.36 15.50
N LEU A 49 -2.12 1.16 14.39
CA LEU A 49 -1.76 1.73 13.09
C LEU A 49 -2.36 3.11 12.87
N VAL A 50 -3.37 3.51 13.63
CA VAL A 50 -4.14 4.74 13.38
C VAL A 50 -3.23 5.98 13.31
N SER A 51 -2.42 6.22 14.34
CA SER A 51 -1.52 7.39 14.38
C SER A 51 -0.51 7.41 13.22
N ARG A 52 -0.05 6.23 12.78
CA ARG A 52 0.86 6.14 11.62
C ARG A 52 0.15 6.50 10.33
N TYR A 53 -1.07 6.00 10.13
CA TYR A 53 -1.83 6.25 8.91
C TYR A 53 -2.38 7.67 8.84
N GLU A 54 -2.72 8.29 9.97
CA GLU A 54 -3.06 9.73 10.03
C GLU A 54 -1.90 10.60 9.52
N LYS A 55 -0.65 10.26 9.88
CA LYS A 55 0.54 10.97 9.38
C LYS A 55 0.77 10.77 7.88
N ILE A 56 0.53 9.55 7.38
CA ILE A 56 0.70 9.22 5.96
C ILE A 56 -0.38 9.91 5.11
N TYR A 57 -1.62 9.92 5.59
CA TYR A 57 -2.80 10.43 4.88
C TYR A 57 -3.35 11.72 5.51
N ASN A 58 -2.45 12.68 5.74
CA ASN A 58 -2.82 14.05 6.10
C ASN A 58 -3.45 14.83 4.92
N SER A 59 -3.36 14.27 3.71
CA SER A 59 -4.06 14.72 2.50
C SER A 59 -4.80 13.53 1.88
N TYR A 60 -5.41 13.73 0.72
CA TYR A 60 -6.10 12.68 -0.03
C TYR A 60 -5.16 11.58 -0.54
N SER A 61 -3.88 11.89 -0.74
CA SER A 61 -2.83 10.97 -1.15
C SER A 61 -1.63 11.07 -0.22
N PRO A 62 -0.80 10.02 -0.14
CA PRO A 62 0.45 10.09 0.59
C PRO A 62 1.43 11.04 -0.12
N SER A 63 2.49 11.43 0.58
CA SER A 63 3.52 12.29 0.01
C SER A 63 4.29 11.60 -1.12
N TRP A 64 4.85 12.39 -2.03
CA TRP A 64 5.72 11.88 -3.08
C TRP A 64 6.89 11.06 -2.53
N GLN A 65 7.46 11.45 -1.39
CA GLN A 65 8.53 10.69 -0.73
C GLN A 65 8.06 9.30 -0.31
N TYR A 66 6.86 9.19 0.27
CA TYR A 66 6.30 7.89 0.66
C TYR A 66 6.09 6.97 -0.55
N GLU A 67 5.55 7.52 -1.64
CA GLU A 67 5.37 6.78 -2.90
C GLU A 67 6.70 6.36 -3.53
N ASN A 68 7.69 7.25 -3.51
CA ASN A 68 9.03 6.95 -4.01
C ASN A 68 9.70 5.84 -3.19
N ASP A 69 9.55 5.85 -1.87
CA ASP A 69 10.08 4.79 -1.00
C ASP A 69 9.40 3.44 -1.26
N LEU A 70 8.08 3.44 -1.53
CA LEU A 70 7.39 2.23 -1.99
C LEU A 70 7.97 1.73 -3.32
N ARG A 71 8.20 2.63 -4.27
CA ARG A 71 8.81 2.31 -5.58
C ARG A 71 10.22 1.74 -5.48
N VAL A 72 11.05 2.31 -4.62
CA VAL A 72 12.41 1.80 -4.37
C VAL A 72 12.36 0.40 -3.75
N ARG A 73 11.47 0.17 -2.78
CA ARG A 73 11.29 -1.16 -2.17
C ARG A 73 10.80 -2.18 -3.18
N ALA A 74 9.76 -1.86 -3.95
CA ALA A 74 9.24 -2.71 -5.01
C ALA A 74 10.31 -3.05 -6.04
N LYS A 75 11.15 -2.06 -6.42
CA LYS A 75 12.29 -2.27 -7.33
C LYS A 75 13.26 -3.32 -6.83
N ARG A 76 13.57 -3.34 -5.55
CA ARG A 76 14.44 -4.38 -4.97
C ARG A 76 13.83 -5.76 -5.16
N ILE A 77 12.52 -5.90 -4.91
CA ILE A 77 11.79 -7.17 -5.02
C ILE A 77 11.76 -7.66 -6.48
N TYR A 78 11.25 -6.84 -7.41
CA TYR A 78 11.05 -7.31 -8.78
C TYR A 78 12.39 -7.54 -9.51
N VAL A 79 13.45 -6.80 -9.19
CA VAL A 79 14.80 -7.06 -9.72
C VAL A 79 15.36 -8.37 -9.16
N LYS A 80 15.27 -8.58 -7.84
CA LYS A 80 15.78 -9.79 -7.16
C LYS A 80 15.11 -11.05 -7.68
N HIS A 81 13.80 -11.01 -7.92
CA HIS A 81 13.01 -12.16 -8.33
C HIS A 81 12.76 -12.26 -9.84
N LYS A 82 13.31 -11.33 -10.63
CA LYS A 82 13.12 -11.24 -12.09
C LYS A 82 11.64 -11.23 -12.51
N ILE A 83 10.82 -10.50 -11.74
CA ILE A 83 9.40 -10.35 -11.98
C ILE A 83 9.17 -9.04 -12.76
N ARG A 84 8.15 -9.01 -13.62
CA ARG A 84 7.80 -7.79 -14.35
C ARG A 84 7.20 -6.74 -13.42
N ASN A 85 7.44 -5.47 -13.71
CA ASN A 85 6.82 -4.35 -13.00
C ASN A 85 5.77 -3.61 -13.86
N SER A 86 5.41 -4.20 -15.00
CA SER A 86 4.37 -3.76 -15.93
C SER A 86 3.55 -4.97 -16.37
N ILE A 87 2.31 -4.71 -16.77
CA ILE A 87 1.45 -5.70 -17.43
C ILE A 87 1.77 -5.79 -18.93
N LEU A 88 2.15 -4.65 -19.52
CA LEU A 88 2.54 -4.50 -20.92
C LEU A 88 4.00 -4.91 -21.13
#